data_AF-A0A4Z0BX06-F1
#
_entry.id   AF-A0A4Z0BX06-F1
#
_cell.length_a   1.000
_cell.length_b   1.000
_cell.length_c   1.000
_cell.angle_alpha   90.00
_cell.angle_beta   90.00
_cell.angle_gamma   90.00
#
_symmetry.space_group_name_H-M   'P 1'
#
loop_
_entity.id
_entity.type
_entity.pdbx_description
1 polymer ?
#
loop_
_entity_poly.entity_id
_entity_poly.type
_entity_poly.pdbx_seq_one_letter_code
_entity_poly.pdbx_strand_id
1 'polypeptide(L)'
;MNLLSFFIPSRKPNPGKRQEHRPGPDQRGSVRREIVKLSLRETLVRARVPAEWVGFELLPVAQQGTPHVAHVRLILSQWDGRPVYSIFELERSFMRRMKLLDSTSSDWVRGISWRLALPLARMPVAAETMPNEPAGTASPAPAKSANVEPLLEPDREQQYASRGDHPDFSPTQPML
;
A
#
# COMPACT_ATOMS: atom_id res chain seq x y z
N MET A 1 4.49 -7.29 -82.22
CA MET A 1 4.03 -8.06 -81.06
C MET A 1 4.01 -7.16 -79.82
N ASN A 2 2.81 -7.02 -79.24
CA ASN A 2 2.36 -6.51 -77.92
C ASN A 2 3.26 -5.54 -77.12
N LEU A 3 2.84 -4.29 -76.86
CA LEU A 3 1.83 -3.82 -75.88
C LEU A 3 1.99 -4.42 -74.48
N LEU A 4 2.45 -3.59 -73.53
CA LEU A 4 1.71 -3.26 -72.29
C LEU A 4 2.43 -2.14 -71.52
N SER A 5 1.92 -0.94 -71.71
CA SER A 5 2.18 0.23 -70.88
C SER A 5 1.58 -0.02 -69.49
N PHE A 6 2.42 -0.15 -68.46
CA PHE A 6 1.93 -0.17 -67.08
C PHE A 6 1.63 1.25 -66.64
N PHE A 7 0.36 1.62 -66.79
CA PHE A 7 -0.23 2.83 -66.24
C PHE A 7 -0.31 2.67 -64.71
N ILE A 8 0.63 3.23 -63.97
CA ILE A 8 0.55 3.33 -62.51
C ILE A 8 -0.44 4.48 -62.20
N PRO A 9 -1.58 4.23 -61.54
CA PRO A 9 -2.46 5.30 -61.12
C PRO A 9 -1.74 6.11 -60.03
N SER A 10 -1.46 7.37 -60.32
CA SER A 10 -0.97 8.32 -59.33
C SER A 10 -2.05 8.51 -58.27
N ARG A 11 -1.90 7.84 -57.12
CA ARG A 11 -2.72 8.09 -55.93
C ARG A 11 -2.46 9.52 -55.47
N LYS A 12 -3.38 10.43 -55.77
CA LYS A 12 -3.40 11.76 -55.15
C LYS A 12 -3.37 11.59 -53.63
N PRO A 13 -2.43 12.23 -52.91
CA PRO A 13 -2.48 12.24 -51.45
C PRO A 13 -3.75 12.99 -51.04
N ASN A 14 -4.63 12.32 -50.30
CA ASN A 14 -5.83 12.92 -49.74
C ASN A 14 -5.42 13.79 -48.53
N PRO A 15 -5.54 15.14 -48.59
CA PRO A 15 -5.16 16.02 -47.49
C PRO A 15 -6.32 16.18 -46.49
N GLY A 16 -6.88 15.06 -46.02
CA GLY A 16 -8.21 15.08 -45.37
C GLY A 16 -8.39 14.26 -44.11
N LYS A 17 -7.37 13.52 -43.63
CA LYS A 17 -7.45 12.83 -42.34
C LYS A 17 -6.14 12.99 -41.59
N ARG A 18 -6.03 14.11 -40.87
CA ARG A 18 -5.12 14.21 -39.73
C ARG A 18 -5.54 13.11 -38.77
N GLN A 19 -4.91 11.95 -38.89
CA GLN A 19 -5.07 10.86 -37.93
C GLN A 19 -4.61 11.43 -36.60
N GLU A 20 -5.57 11.83 -35.78
CA GLU A 20 -5.36 12.13 -34.38
C GLU A 20 -4.76 10.87 -33.79
N HIS A 21 -3.44 10.88 -33.59
CA HIS A 21 -2.64 9.75 -33.17
C HIS A 21 -2.96 9.46 -31.69
N ARG A 22 -4.18 8.97 -31.44
CA ARG A 22 -4.61 8.59 -30.10
C ARG A 22 -3.90 7.28 -29.80
N PRO A 23 -2.97 7.25 -28.83
CA PRO A 23 -2.23 6.03 -28.53
C PRO A 23 -3.23 4.94 -28.15
N GLY A 24 -3.09 3.78 -28.79
CA GLY A 24 -3.92 2.60 -28.57
C GLY A 24 -3.82 2.11 -27.11
N PRO A 25 -4.76 1.25 -26.66
CA PRO A 25 -4.79 0.76 -25.28
C PRO A 25 -3.47 0.11 -24.85
N ASP A 26 -2.82 -0.64 -25.75
CA ASP A 26 -1.55 -1.33 -25.48
C ASP A 26 -0.38 -0.34 -25.29
N GLN A 27 -0.37 0.73 -26.08
CA GLN A 27 0.65 1.78 -25.97
C GLN A 27 0.52 2.58 -24.67
N ARG A 28 -0.73 2.88 -24.25
CA ARG A 28 -1.00 3.53 -22.96
C ARG A 28 -0.58 2.65 -21.79
N GLY A 29 -0.83 1.34 -21.86
CA GLY A 29 -0.37 0.37 -20.86
C GLY A 29 1.16 0.32 -20.76
N SER A 30 1.85 0.35 -21.90
CA SER A 30 3.32 0.38 -21.95
C SER A 30 3.91 1.64 -21.31
N VAL A 31 3.37 2.83 -21.64
CA VAL A 31 3.82 4.11 -21.05
C VAL A 31 3.60 4.13 -19.53
N ARG A 32 2.43 3.71 -19.06
CA ARG A 32 2.12 3.63 -17.62
C ARG A 32 3.07 2.70 -16.87
N ARG A 33 3.40 1.55 -17.47
CA ARG A 33 4.36 0.61 -16.89
C ARG A 33 5.75 1.24 -16.76
N GLU A 34 6.19 2.02 -17.76
CA GLU A 34 7.48 2.69 -17.70
C GLU A 34 7.49 3.81 -16.66
N ILE A 35 6.39 4.56 -16.51
CA ILE A 35 6.22 5.56 -15.44
C ILE A 35 6.37 4.90 -14.06
N VAL A 36 5.67 3.79 -13.83
CA VAL A 36 5.76 3.05 -12.55
C VAL A 36 7.19 2.56 -12.31
N LYS A 37 7.82 1.97 -13.32
CA LYS A 37 9.18 1.45 -13.24
C LYS A 37 10.20 2.55 -12.91
N LEU A 38 10.12 3.70 -13.59
CA LEU A 38 11.02 4.82 -13.34
C LEU A 38 10.79 5.42 -11.95
N SER A 39 9.53 5.64 -11.57
CA SER A 39 9.15 6.12 -10.24
C SER A 39 9.70 5.23 -9.12
N LEU A 40 9.59 3.91 -9.30
CA LEU A 40 10.08 2.92 -8.34
C LEU A 40 11.61 2.94 -8.28
N ARG A 41 12.28 2.85 -9.44
CA ARG A 41 13.75 2.88 -9.53
C ARG A 41 14.32 4.10 -8.82
N GLU A 42 13.81 5.29 -9.11
CA GLU A 42 14.28 6.50 -8.44
C GLU A 42 14.03 6.43 -6.94
N THR A 43 12.84 5.95 -6.53
CA THR A 43 12.48 5.81 -5.12
C THR A 43 13.48 4.98 -4.35
N LEU A 44 13.82 3.81 -4.88
CA LEU A 44 14.78 2.90 -4.29
C LEU A 44 16.18 3.51 -4.23
N VAL A 45 16.64 4.17 -5.31
CA VAL A 45 17.95 4.85 -5.34
C VAL A 45 18.08 5.89 -4.22
N ARG A 46 17.05 6.72 -4.01
CA ARG A 46 17.08 7.74 -2.95
C ARG A 46 16.94 7.14 -1.55
N ALA A 47 16.15 6.09 -1.41
CA ALA A 47 16.00 5.36 -0.15
C ALA A 47 17.22 4.48 0.17
N ARG A 48 18.23 4.44 -0.72
CA ARG A 48 19.40 3.54 -0.64
C ARG A 48 19.01 2.07 -0.54
N VAL A 49 17.88 1.71 -1.16
CA VAL A 49 17.38 0.33 -1.26
C VAL A 49 17.83 -0.26 -2.60
N PRO A 50 18.43 -1.45 -2.64
CA PRO A 50 18.77 -2.11 -3.89
C PRO A 50 17.54 -2.37 -4.79
N ALA A 51 17.70 -2.19 -6.10
CA ALA A 51 16.59 -2.25 -7.05
C ALA A 51 15.97 -3.65 -7.14
N GLU A 52 16.75 -4.68 -6.86
CA GLU A 52 16.37 -6.09 -6.86
C GLU A 52 15.53 -6.49 -5.63
N TRP A 53 15.43 -5.63 -4.61
CA TRP A 53 14.62 -5.92 -3.42
C TRP A 53 13.14 -5.68 -3.65
N VAL A 54 12.78 -4.73 -4.50
CA VAL A 54 11.39 -4.33 -4.71
C VAL A 54 11.02 -4.40 -6.19
N GLY A 55 10.14 -5.33 -6.52
CA GLY A 55 9.49 -5.44 -7.83
C GLY A 55 8.12 -4.76 -7.86
N PHE A 56 7.48 -4.78 -9.03
CA PHE A 56 6.10 -4.34 -9.16
C PHE A 56 5.29 -5.15 -10.19
N GLU A 57 3.99 -5.22 -9.96
CA GLU A 57 2.96 -5.74 -10.86
C GLU A 57 1.93 -4.63 -11.11
N LEU A 58 1.50 -4.45 -12.36
CA LEU A 58 0.41 -3.55 -12.72
C LEU A 58 -0.83 -4.40 -13.02
N LEU A 59 -1.80 -4.36 -12.12
CA LEU A 59 -2.99 -5.20 -12.18
C LEU A 59 -4.14 -4.39 -12.80
N PRO A 60 -4.70 -4.79 -13.96
CA PRO A 60 -5.86 -4.11 -14.51
C PRO A 60 -7.07 -4.33 -13.60
N VAL A 61 -7.77 -3.24 -13.26
CA VAL A 61 -9.02 -3.30 -12.49
C VAL A 61 -10.16 -3.15 -13.47
N ALA A 62 -10.91 -4.22 -13.71
CA ALA A 62 -12.12 -4.16 -14.50
C ALA A 62 -13.20 -3.43 -13.71
N GLN A 63 -13.47 -2.18 -14.06
CA GLN A 63 -14.60 -1.41 -13.53
C GLN A 63 -15.61 -1.17 -14.66
N GLN A 64 -16.90 -1.41 -14.40
CA GLN A 64 -17.95 -1.06 -15.36
C GLN A 64 -17.83 0.43 -15.73
N GLY A 65 -17.60 0.71 -17.01
CA GLY A 65 -17.52 2.06 -17.56
C GLY A 65 -16.15 2.75 -17.55
N THR A 66 -15.10 2.19 -16.90
CA THR A 66 -13.75 2.80 -16.94
C THR A 66 -12.68 1.76 -17.31
N PRO A 67 -12.38 1.57 -18.60
CA PRO A 67 -11.53 0.49 -19.09
C PRO A 67 -10.02 0.65 -18.81
N HIS A 68 -9.61 1.62 -17.99
CA HIS A 68 -8.23 2.08 -17.93
C HIS A 68 -7.68 2.29 -16.51
N VAL A 69 -8.32 1.71 -15.50
CA VAL A 69 -7.84 1.78 -14.11
C VAL A 69 -6.94 0.59 -13.82
N ALA A 70 -5.83 0.85 -13.14
CA ALA A 70 -4.87 -0.15 -12.69
C ALA A 70 -4.57 -0.01 -11.20
N HIS A 71 -4.23 -1.13 -10.59
CA HIS A 71 -3.73 -1.20 -9.22
C HIS A 71 -2.25 -1.56 -9.26
N VAL A 72 -1.41 -0.81 -8.53
CA VAL A 72 0.03 -1.09 -8.48
C VAL A 72 0.30 -1.97 -7.27
N ARG A 73 0.82 -3.18 -7.49
CA ARG A 73 1.30 -4.04 -6.39
C ARG A 73 2.81 -3.99 -6.34
N LEU A 74 3.36 -3.50 -5.24
CA LEU A 74 4.80 -3.54 -4.93
C LEU A 74 5.13 -4.87 -4.26
N ILE A 75 6.26 -5.48 -4.64
CA ILE A 75 6.65 -6.82 -4.18
C ILE A 75 7.99 -6.70 -3.49
N LEU A 76 8.03 -6.90 -2.17
CA LEU A 76 9.27 -6.91 -1.40
C LEU A 76 9.81 -8.34 -1.36
N SER A 77 10.88 -8.61 -2.11
CA SER A 77 11.49 -9.94 -2.24
C SER A 77 12.69 -10.15 -1.32
N GLN A 78 13.32 -9.06 -0.85
CA GLN A 78 14.47 -9.13 0.04
C GLN A 78 14.38 -8.03 1.10
N TRP A 79 14.92 -8.34 2.28
CA TRP A 79 15.01 -7.46 3.43
C TRP A 79 16.26 -7.84 4.22
N ASP A 80 17.04 -6.85 4.65
CA ASP A 80 18.31 -7.05 5.37
C ASP A 80 18.20 -6.74 6.87
N GLY A 81 16.99 -6.55 7.39
CA GLY A 81 16.75 -6.31 8.82
C GLY A 81 17.09 -4.90 9.29
N ARG A 82 17.64 -4.03 8.42
CA ARG A 82 17.98 -2.68 8.84
C ARG A 82 16.72 -1.80 8.91
N PRO A 83 16.59 -0.93 9.91
CA PRO A 83 15.43 -0.04 10.06
C PRO A 83 15.42 1.14 9.05
N VAL A 84 16.09 1.00 7.90
CA VAL A 84 16.50 2.13 7.05
C VAL A 84 15.29 2.85 6.43
N TYR A 85 14.20 2.14 6.16
CA TYR A 85 13.00 2.75 5.60
C TYR A 85 11.73 2.04 6.05
N SER A 86 10.78 2.82 6.57
CA SER A 86 9.39 2.36 6.70
C SER A 86 8.81 2.11 5.31
N ILE A 87 8.14 0.96 5.14
CA ILE A 87 7.39 0.61 3.91
C ILE A 87 6.46 1.76 3.49
N PHE A 88 5.82 2.42 4.47
CA PHE A 88 4.93 3.56 4.24
C PHE A 88 5.65 4.80 3.68
N GLU A 89 6.89 5.06 4.11
CA GLU A 89 7.68 6.18 3.57
C GLU A 89 8.13 5.90 2.14
N LEU A 90 8.45 4.64 1.84
CA LEU A 90 8.79 4.19 0.50
C LEU A 90 7.58 4.34 -0.45
N GLU A 91 6.40 3.95 0.01
CA GLU A 91 5.13 4.14 -0.72
C GLU A 91 4.82 5.62 -0.96
N ARG A 92 4.88 6.47 0.07
CA ARG A 92 4.64 7.92 -0.04
C ARG A 92 5.61 8.58 -1.01
N SER A 93 6.89 8.21 -0.94
CA SER A 93 7.91 8.70 -1.85
C SER A 93 7.66 8.27 -3.28
N PHE A 94 7.26 7.01 -3.49
CA PHE A 94 6.91 6.47 -4.79
C PHE A 94 5.70 7.21 -5.40
N MET A 95 4.63 7.40 -4.62
CA MET A 95 3.45 8.15 -5.06
C MET A 95 3.78 9.58 -5.48
N ARG A 96 4.63 10.27 -4.71
CA ARG A 96 5.08 11.63 -5.07
C ARG A 96 5.78 11.66 -6.42
N ARG A 97 6.68 10.71 -6.69
CA ARG A 97 7.44 10.67 -7.96
C ARG A 97 6.58 10.29 -9.14
N MET A 98 5.66 9.36 -8.94
CA MET A 98 4.68 9.01 -9.96
C MET A 98 3.82 10.22 -10.35
N LYS A 99 3.39 11.04 -9.37
CA LYS A 99 2.70 12.31 -9.64
C LYS A 99 3.56 13.36 -10.34
N LEU A 100 4.88 13.36 -10.11
CA LEU A 100 5.81 14.27 -10.80
C LEU A 100 6.03 13.87 -12.26
N LEU A 101 6.08 12.56 -12.56
CA LEU A 101 6.25 12.05 -13.92
C LEU A 101 4.94 12.10 -14.72
N ASP A 102 3.81 11.87 -14.06
CA ASP A 102 2.48 11.92 -14.66
C ASP A 102 1.46 12.51 -13.68
N SER A 103 1.02 13.74 -13.97
CA SER A 103 0.00 14.44 -13.19
C SER A 103 -1.38 13.76 -13.27
N THR A 104 -1.64 12.97 -14.32
CA THR A 104 -2.88 12.21 -14.50
C THR A 104 -2.82 10.83 -13.83
N SER A 105 -1.75 10.53 -13.11
CA SER A 105 -1.57 9.26 -12.38
C SER A 105 -2.75 8.89 -11.47
N SER A 106 -3.38 9.87 -10.83
CA SER A 106 -4.57 9.66 -9.99
C SER A 106 -5.83 9.20 -10.76
N ASP A 107 -5.90 9.43 -12.08
CA ASP A 107 -7.04 9.03 -12.91
C ASP A 107 -6.98 7.55 -13.30
N TRP A 108 -5.78 6.95 -13.26
CA TRP A 108 -5.57 5.58 -13.71
C TRP A 108 -4.93 4.66 -12.67
N VAL A 109 -4.39 5.18 -11.57
CA VAL A 109 -3.94 4.38 -10.42
C VAL A 109 -5.01 4.43 -9.34
N ARG A 110 -5.66 3.29 -9.06
CA ARG A 110 -6.68 3.22 -8.00
C ARG A 110 -6.08 3.16 -6.60
N GLY A 111 -4.93 2.50 -6.48
CA GLY A 111 -4.30 2.25 -5.21
C GLY A 111 -2.97 1.52 -5.37
N ILE A 112 -2.30 1.38 -4.23
CA ILE A 112 -1.06 0.65 -4.08
C ILE A 112 -1.27 -0.44 -3.03
N SER A 113 -0.70 -1.62 -3.27
CA SER A 113 -0.62 -2.67 -2.25
C SER A 113 0.76 -3.28 -2.19
N TRP A 114 1.07 -3.89 -1.05
CA TRP A 114 2.33 -4.57 -0.83
C TRP A 114 2.14 -6.08 -0.79
N ARG A 115 3.06 -6.81 -1.43
CA ARG A 115 3.21 -8.26 -1.31
C ARG A 115 4.59 -8.54 -0.73
N LEU A 116 4.63 -9.14 0.44
CA LEU A 116 5.88 -9.57 1.07
C LEU A 116 6.22 -10.96 0.55
N ALA A 117 7.19 -11.05 -0.34
CA ALA A 117 7.73 -12.29 -0.89
C ALA A 117 9.07 -12.64 -0.21
N LEU A 118 9.11 -12.46 1.11
CA LEU A 118 10.30 -12.73 1.93
C LEU A 118 10.30 -14.19 2.39
N PRO A 119 11.45 -14.87 2.40
CA PRO A 119 11.58 -16.13 3.15
C PRO A 119 11.29 -15.87 4.64
N LEU A 120 10.52 -16.75 5.31
CA LEU A 120 10.15 -16.57 6.72
C LEU A 120 11.37 -16.31 7.64
N ALA A 121 12.53 -16.91 7.33
CA ALA A 121 13.78 -16.71 8.07
C ALA A 121 14.33 -15.27 8.05
N ARG A 122 13.82 -14.42 7.15
CA ARG A 122 14.24 -13.01 7.01
C ARG A 122 13.12 -12.02 7.33
N MET A 123 11.94 -12.53 7.75
CA MET A 123 10.95 -11.63 8.32
C MET A 123 11.50 -11.08 9.63
N PRO A 124 11.25 -9.80 9.93
CA PRO A 124 11.47 -9.30 11.28
C PRO A 124 10.53 -10.10 12.19
N VAL A 125 11.05 -11.13 12.85
CA VAL A 125 10.42 -11.68 14.03
C VAL A 125 10.32 -10.47 14.95
N ALA A 126 9.11 -10.05 15.29
CA ALA A 126 8.91 -9.14 16.40
C ALA A 126 9.58 -9.85 17.58
N ALA A 127 10.80 -9.43 17.92
CA ALA A 127 11.53 -10.00 19.01
C ALA A 127 10.67 -9.73 20.24
N GLU A 128 9.90 -10.74 20.65
CA GLU A 128 9.28 -10.83 21.95
C GLU A 128 10.42 -10.78 22.94
N THR A 129 10.82 -9.55 23.27
CA THR A 129 11.71 -9.26 24.38
C THR A 129 10.81 -9.28 25.61
N MET A 130 10.26 -10.46 25.91
CA MET A 130 9.97 -10.79 27.29
C MET A 130 11.34 -10.85 27.97
N PRO A 131 11.65 -9.99 28.95
CA PRO A 131 12.85 -10.16 29.75
C PRO A 131 12.69 -11.50 30.47
N ASN A 132 13.43 -12.52 30.02
CA ASN A 132 13.63 -13.72 30.82
C ASN A 132 14.54 -13.27 31.98
N GLU A 133 13.94 -12.97 33.13
CA GLU A 133 14.69 -12.72 34.36
C GLU A 133 15.60 -13.94 34.63
N PRO A 134 16.92 -13.75 34.83
CA PRO A 134 17.75 -14.85 35.28
C PRO A 134 17.31 -15.24 36.70
N ALA A 135 16.83 -16.47 36.84
CA ALA A 135 16.48 -17.11 38.11
C ALA A 135 17.64 -16.97 39.12
N GLY A 136 17.53 -15.97 39.99
CA GLY A 136 18.41 -15.77 41.13
C GLY A 136 18.17 -16.86 42.15
N THR A 137 19.22 -17.64 42.42
CA THR A 137 19.26 -18.63 43.49
C THR A 137 19.22 -17.90 44.86
N ALA A 138 18.15 -18.08 45.63
CA ALA A 138 18.18 -17.87 47.08
C ALA A 138 17.25 -18.87 47.77
N SER A 139 17.83 -19.62 48.69
CA SER A 139 17.24 -20.70 49.49
C SER A 139 16.17 -20.22 50.50
N PRO A 140 15.39 -21.15 51.12
CA PRO A 140 14.05 -20.93 51.63
C PRO A 140 13.96 -20.63 53.13
N ALA A 141 12.92 -19.91 53.56
CA ALA A 141 12.14 -20.12 54.82
C ALA A 141 11.04 -19.04 54.95
N PRO A 142 9.99 -19.24 55.76
CA PRO A 142 8.84 -20.12 55.53
C PRO A 142 7.54 -19.30 55.33
N ALA A 143 6.68 -19.74 54.42
CA ALA A 143 5.34 -19.20 54.25
C ALA A 143 4.44 -19.63 55.41
N LYS A 144 3.92 -18.66 56.19
CA LYS A 144 2.74 -18.87 57.02
C LYS A 144 1.53 -19.02 56.09
N SER A 145 0.87 -20.15 56.22
CA SER A 145 -0.43 -20.48 55.65
C SER A 145 -1.49 -19.41 55.95
N ALA A 146 -2.21 -18.99 54.92
CA ALA A 146 -3.63 -18.63 54.94
C ALA A 146 -4.10 -18.61 53.48
N ASN A 147 -4.61 -19.73 52.97
CA ASN A 147 -6.03 -20.10 52.93
C ASN A 147 -6.70 -19.66 51.60
N VAL A 148 -6.78 -20.62 50.67
CA VAL A 148 -7.92 -21.01 49.82
C VAL A 148 -8.94 -19.93 49.41
N GLU A 149 -8.85 -19.53 48.13
CA GLU A 149 -9.88 -19.58 47.05
C GLU A 149 -11.27 -18.87 47.24
N PRO A 150 -12.13 -18.77 46.20
CA PRO A 150 -12.45 -17.50 45.53
C PRO A 150 -13.95 -17.16 45.59
N LEU A 151 -14.34 -15.88 45.64
CA LEU A 151 -15.74 -15.53 45.36
C LEU A 151 -15.92 -14.06 44.95
N LEU A 152 -16.39 -13.89 43.71
CA LEU A 152 -17.15 -12.77 43.14
C LEU A 152 -16.99 -11.39 43.79
N GLU A 153 -16.37 -10.44 43.09
CA GLU A 153 -16.55 -9.00 43.35
C GLU A 153 -17.71 -8.45 42.50
N PRO A 154 -18.86 -8.09 43.10
CA PRO A 154 -19.63 -6.94 42.66
C PRO A 154 -19.03 -5.66 43.27
N ASP A 155 -19.35 -4.51 42.67
CA ASP A 155 -19.21 -3.17 43.26
C ASP A 155 -17.88 -2.43 43.06
N ARG A 156 -17.74 -1.79 41.88
CA ARG A 156 -16.78 -0.68 41.67
C ARG A 156 -17.39 0.50 40.90
N GLU A 157 -18.68 0.76 41.11
CA GLU A 157 -19.35 2.00 40.67
C GLU A 157 -19.45 3.01 41.82
N GLN A 158 -18.32 3.53 42.33
CA GLN A 158 -18.35 4.64 43.30
C GLN A 158 -17.30 5.74 43.05
N GLN A 159 -16.81 5.89 41.82
CA GLN A 159 -15.90 7.00 41.45
C GLN A 159 -16.46 7.89 40.33
N TYR A 160 -17.69 8.39 40.50
CA TYR A 160 -18.19 9.56 39.75
C TYR A 160 -19.09 10.42 40.65
N ALA A 161 -18.55 10.90 41.77
CA ALA A 161 -19.20 11.92 42.57
C ALA A 161 -18.21 13.00 42.96
N SER A 162 -18.00 13.97 42.06
CA SER A 162 -17.88 15.40 42.37
C SER A 162 -17.25 16.17 41.21
N ARG A 163 -18.07 16.60 40.24
CA ARG A 163 -17.79 17.84 39.51
C ARG A 163 -19.05 18.44 38.88
N GLY A 164 -19.56 19.49 39.51
CA GLY A 164 -20.19 20.64 38.84
C GLY A 164 -21.67 20.53 38.50
N ASP A 165 -22.47 21.30 39.22
CA ASP A 165 -23.70 21.96 38.74
C ASP A 165 -23.60 22.41 37.27
N HIS A 166 -24.51 21.96 36.39
CA HIS A 166 -25.62 22.79 35.87
C HIS A 166 -26.57 21.95 34.98
N PRO A 167 -27.90 22.16 35.04
CA PRO A 167 -28.89 21.37 34.31
C PRO A 167 -29.35 22.07 33.02
N ASP A 168 -29.21 21.44 31.86
CA ASP A 168 -30.19 21.54 30.76
C ASP A 168 -29.79 20.63 29.59
N PHE A 169 -30.27 19.39 29.63
CA PHE A 169 -30.43 18.59 28.41
C PHE A 169 -31.52 17.55 28.62
N SER A 170 -32.72 17.82 28.15
CA SER A 170 -33.78 16.82 28.04
C SER A 170 -33.70 16.17 26.65
N PRO A 171 -33.41 14.86 26.52
CA PRO A 171 -33.54 14.18 25.25
C PRO A 171 -35.03 13.96 24.91
N THR A 172 -35.51 14.61 23.85
CA THR A 172 -36.81 14.33 23.24
C THR A 172 -36.83 12.89 22.72
N GLN A 173 -37.67 12.03 23.30
CA GLN A 173 -37.94 10.72 22.74
C GLN A 173 -38.82 10.85 21.49
N PRO A 174 -38.61 10.02 20.45
CA PRO A 174 -39.55 9.93 19.33
C PRO A 174 -40.79 9.14 19.77
N MET A 175 -41.99 9.70 19.55
CA MET A 175 -43.22 8.93 19.62
C MET A 175 -43.39 8.08 18.35
N LEU A 176 -43.88 6.86 18.56
CA LEU A 176 -44.44 5.94 17.57
C LEU A 176 -45.55 6.59 16.74
#